data_AF-A0A354USN4-F1
#
_entry.id   AF-A0A354USN4-F1
#
_cell.length_a   1.000
_cell.length_b   1.000
_cell.length_c   1.000
_cell.angle_alpha   90.00
_cell.angle_beta   90.00
_cell.angle_gamma   90.00
#
_symmetry.space_group_name_H-M   'P 1'
#
loop_
_entity.id
_entity.type
_entity.pdbx_description
1 polymer ?
#
loop_
_entity_poly.entity_id
_entity_poly.type
_entity_poly.pdbx_seq_one_letter_code
_entity_poly.pdbx_strand_id
1 'polypeptide(L)'
;MIDERKLEILTESAKYDVSCSSSGSSRKNVKGGVGNASYGGICHSFTQDGRCISLLKILLSNKCVYDCLYCVNRRSNDVPRESASPEELCELVMNFYRRNYIEGLFLSSAVERSPDYTMERLLDVVMRLRKLYNFHGYIHLKGIPGASKYLLNKAAKYVDRMSCNIELPSEKSLKLLAPQKSKTALIEPMGMLAENLRQAKAERNKKFLPAGQTTQ
;
A
#
# COMPACT_ATOMS: atom_id res chain seq x y z
N MET A 1 6.21 -12.63 -13.98
CA MET A 1 4.77 -12.30 -13.99
C MET A 1 4.03 -13.01 -12.85
N ILE A 2 3.28 -12.25 -12.05
CA ILE A 2 2.44 -12.75 -10.94
C ILE A 2 1.36 -13.68 -11.50
N ASP A 3 1.25 -14.91 -10.97
CA ASP A 3 0.16 -15.83 -11.31
C ASP A 3 -1.16 -15.48 -10.59
N GLU A 4 -2.27 -16.06 -11.04
CA GLU A 4 -3.61 -15.75 -10.53
C GLU A 4 -3.78 -16.05 -9.03
N ARG A 5 -3.21 -17.15 -8.55
CA ARG A 5 -3.28 -17.54 -7.13
C ARG A 5 -2.51 -16.57 -6.26
N LYS A 6 -1.30 -16.18 -6.68
CA LYS A 6 -0.48 -15.18 -6.00
C LYS A 6 -1.18 -13.82 -5.97
N LEU A 7 -1.80 -13.42 -7.08
CA LEU A 7 -2.58 -12.18 -7.16
C LEU A 7 -3.76 -12.20 -6.19
N GLU A 8 -4.51 -13.31 -6.12
CA GLU A 8 -5.63 -13.47 -5.19
C GLU A 8 -5.17 -13.31 -3.74
N ILE A 9 -4.11 -14.02 -3.33
CA ILE A 9 -3.56 -13.96 -1.96
C ILE A 9 -3.09 -12.53 -1.60
N LEU A 10 -2.37 -11.87 -2.51
CA LEU A 10 -1.80 -10.55 -2.26
C LEU A 10 -2.82 -9.40 -2.35
N THR A 11 -3.98 -9.63 -2.97
CA THR A 11 -5.08 -8.66 -3.05
C THR A 11 -6.20 -8.94 -2.04
N GLU A 12 -6.21 -10.11 -1.40
CA GLU A 12 -7.27 -10.51 -0.45
C GLU A 12 -7.46 -9.49 0.67
N SER A 13 -6.37 -8.92 1.19
CA SER A 13 -6.43 -7.92 2.26
C SER A 13 -7.11 -6.60 1.84
N ALA A 14 -7.33 -6.36 0.55
CA ALA A 14 -8.04 -5.19 0.07
C ALA A 14 -9.49 -5.15 0.57
N LYS A 15 -10.16 -6.31 0.73
CA LYS A 15 -11.56 -6.39 1.17
C LYS A 15 -11.82 -5.84 2.57
N TYR A 16 -10.80 -5.73 3.41
CA TYR A 16 -10.91 -5.24 4.79
C TYR A 16 -10.75 -3.71 4.91
N ASP A 17 -10.51 -3.00 3.81
CA ASP A 17 -10.34 -1.56 3.83
C ASP A 17 -11.62 -0.85 3.40
N VAL A 18 -11.99 0.14 4.21
CA VAL A 18 -13.21 0.95 4.07
C VAL A 18 -13.29 1.64 2.70
N SER A 19 -12.16 1.89 2.04
CA SER A 19 -12.12 2.49 0.69
C SER A 19 -12.51 1.52 -0.45
N CYS A 20 -12.58 0.22 -0.21
CA CYS A 20 -12.84 -0.78 -1.24
C CYS A 20 -14.34 -1.06 -1.43
N SER A 21 -15.13 -0.03 -1.68
CA SER A 21 -16.61 -0.11 -1.81
C SER A 21 -17.12 -0.94 -3.00
N SER A 22 -16.25 -1.28 -3.95
CA SER A 22 -16.57 -2.07 -5.15
C SER A 22 -15.99 -3.49 -5.13
N SER A 23 -15.18 -3.83 -4.13
CA SER A 23 -14.52 -5.14 -4.02
C SER A 23 -15.46 -6.20 -3.44
N GLY A 24 -15.33 -7.46 -3.86
CA GLY A 24 -16.11 -8.59 -3.33
C GLY A 24 -17.37 -8.98 -4.12
N SER A 25 -17.66 -8.32 -5.25
CA SER A 25 -18.74 -8.76 -6.15
C SER A 25 -18.24 -9.89 -7.06
N SER A 26 -18.86 -11.07 -6.95
CA SER A 26 -18.50 -12.28 -7.68
C SER A 26 -19.47 -12.62 -8.83
N ARG A 27 -20.30 -11.65 -9.25
CA ARG A 27 -21.32 -11.87 -10.27
C ARG A 27 -20.66 -12.23 -11.60
N LYS A 28 -20.86 -13.48 -12.01
CA LYS A 28 -20.43 -13.98 -13.31
C LYS A 28 -21.39 -13.50 -14.40
N ASN A 29 -20.83 -13.13 -15.53
CA ASN A 29 -21.60 -12.86 -16.74
C ASN A 29 -22.32 -14.13 -17.20
N VAL A 30 -23.48 -13.94 -17.82
CA VAL A 30 -24.25 -15.01 -18.47
C VAL A 30 -24.17 -14.85 -19.99
N LYS A 31 -24.48 -15.91 -20.73
CA LYS A 31 -24.47 -15.87 -22.19
C LYS A 31 -25.43 -14.77 -22.68
N GLY A 32 -24.90 -13.80 -23.43
CA GLY A 32 -25.65 -12.62 -23.90
C GLY A 32 -25.61 -11.40 -22.98
N GLY A 33 -24.93 -11.47 -21.83
CA GLY A 33 -24.72 -10.33 -20.93
C GLY A 33 -23.40 -9.59 -21.18
N VAL A 34 -23.22 -8.45 -20.49
CA VAL A 34 -22.06 -7.55 -20.64
C VAL A 34 -21.31 -7.42 -19.32
N GLY A 35 -19.99 -7.60 -19.37
CA GLY A 35 -19.08 -7.34 -18.25
C GLY A 35 -19.09 -8.42 -17.15
N ASN A 36 -18.08 -8.39 -16.28
CA ASN A 36 -18.00 -9.20 -15.06
C ASN A 36 -17.66 -8.27 -13.90
N ALA A 37 -18.16 -8.60 -12.70
CA ALA A 37 -17.63 -7.99 -11.50
C ALA A 37 -16.23 -8.57 -11.20
N SER A 38 -15.28 -7.72 -10.79
CA SER A 38 -13.96 -8.18 -10.35
C SER A 38 -13.99 -8.53 -8.87
N TYR A 39 -13.43 -9.68 -8.51
CA TYR A 39 -13.48 -10.21 -7.15
C TYR A 39 -12.67 -9.37 -6.14
N GLY A 40 -11.56 -8.77 -6.56
CA GLY A 40 -10.72 -7.98 -5.67
C GLY A 40 -9.57 -7.26 -6.35
N GLY A 41 -8.85 -6.45 -5.57
CA GLY A 41 -7.63 -5.78 -5.99
C GLY A 41 -7.81 -4.40 -6.64
N ILE A 42 -8.96 -4.07 -7.22
CA ILE A 42 -9.23 -2.70 -7.69
C ILE A 42 -10.19 -2.00 -6.74
N CYS A 43 -9.71 -0.91 -6.14
CA CYS A 43 -10.50 -0.09 -5.22
C CYS A 43 -10.56 1.35 -5.72
N HIS A 44 -11.65 2.04 -5.41
CA HIS A 44 -11.82 3.44 -5.76
C HIS A 44 -11.32 4.36 -4.66
N SER A 45 -10.72 5.47 -5.03
CA SER A 45 -10.27 6.52 -4.10
C SER A 45 -10.53 7.88 -4.67
N PHE A 46 -10.58 8.90 -3.81
CA PHE A 46 -10.87 10.27 -4.23
C PHE A 46 -9.61 11.13 -4.15
N THR A 47 -9.29 11.79 -5.25
CA THR A 47 -8.21 12.79 -5.31
C THR A 47 -8.66 14.12 -4.69
N GLN A 48 -7.72 15.03 -4.45
CA GLN A 48 -8.01 16.32 -3.80
C GLN A 48 -8.99 17.21 -4.59
N ASP A 49 -9.08 17.01 -5.90
CA ASP A 49 -10.03 17.67 -6.81
C ASP A 49 -11.41 16.98 -6.86
N GLY A 50 -11.64 15.96 -6.03
CA GLY A 50 -12.92 15.25 -5.93
C GLY A 50 -13.14 14.17 -6.99
N ARG A 51 -12.19 13.93 -7.91
CA ARG A 51 -12.31 12.84 -8.88
C ARG A 51 -12.18 11.48 -8.21
N CYS A 52 -13.03 10.55 -8.61
CA CYS A 52 -12.92 9.13 -8.26
C CYS A 52 -11.92 8.47 -9.22
N ILE A 53 -10.89 7.83 -8.67
CA ILE A 53 -9.86 7.11 -9.42
C ILE A 53 -9.84 5.64 -9.03
N SER A 54 -9.51 4.75 -9.98
CA SER A 54 -9.31 3.33 -9.70
C SER A 54 -7.85 3.01 -9.37
N LEU A 55 -7.61 2.31 -8.27
CA LEU A 55 -6.29 1.92 -7.80
C LEU A 55 -6.15 0.41 -7.73
N LEU A 56 -5.04 -0.15 -8.23
CA LEU A 56 -4.64 -1.51 -7.88
C LEU A 56 -4.14 -1.50 -6.44
N LYS A 57 -4.91 -2.08 -5.53
CA LYS A 57 -4.54 -2.29 -4.14
C LYS A 57 -3.97 -3.68 -3.94
N ILE A 58 -2.70 -3.75 -3.58
CA ILE A 58 -1.96 -5.01 -3.47
C ILE A 58 -0.90 -4.96 -2.38
N LEU A 59 -0.66 -6.10 -1.74
CA LEU A 59 0.48 -6.32 -0.87
C LEU A 59 1.70 -6.76 -1.70
N LEU A 60 2.87 -6.20 -1.42
CA LEU A 60 4.13 -6.77 -1.87
C LEU A 60 4.32 -8.18 -1.28
N SER A 61 3.95 -8.35 0.00
CA SER A 61 4.05 -9.61 0.72
C SER A 61 3.01 -9.65 1.82
N ASN A 62 2.38 -10.83 2.02
CA ASN A 62 1.55 -11.07 3.20
C ASN A 62 2.31 -11.85 4.29
N LYS A 63 3.59 -12.19 4.07
CA LYS A 63 4.47 -12.78 5.09
C LYS A 63 4.79 -11.74 6.16
N CYS A 64 4.52 -12.05 7.42
CA CYS A 64 4.74 -11.12 8.53
C CYS A 64 5.53 -11.78 9.66
N VAL A 65 6.52 -11.07 10.20
CA VAL A 65 7.23 -11.46 11.44
C VAL A 65 6.52 -10.97 12.71
N TYR A 66 5.50 -10.13 12.57
CA TYR A 66 4.74 -9.58 13.70
C TYR A 66 3.50 -10.42 14.03
N ASP A 67 3.05 -10.31 15.27
CA ASP A 67 1.97 -11.12 15.81
C ASP A 67 0.79 -10.28 16.32
N CYS A 68 0.35 -9.34 15.48
CA CYS A 68 -0.74 -8.44 15.83
C CYS A 68 -2.07 -9.22 15.90
N LEU A 69 -2.72 -9.26 17.07
CA LEU A 69 -3.91 -10.08 17.32
C LEU A 69 -5.11 -9.75 16.41
N TYR A 70 -5.20 -8.52 15.91
CA TYR A 70 -6.23 -8.07 14.98
C TYR A 70 -5.90 -8.35 13.51
N CYS A 71 -4.68 -8.78 13.18
CA CYS A 71 -4.20 -8.86 11.81
C CYS A 71 -4.31 -10.29 11.27
N VAL A 72 -5.03 -10.47 10.15
CA VAL A 72 -5.13 -11.77 9.44
C VAL A 72 -3.74 -12.29 9.05
N ASN A 73 -2.83 -11.37 8.71
CA ASN A 73 -1.47 -11.68 8.28
C ASN A 73 -0.49 -11.86 9.45
N ARG A 74 -0.93 -11.89 10.71
CA ARG A 74 -0.04 -12.16 11.86
C ARG A 74 0.70 -13.48 11.70
N ARG A 75 1.93 -13.60 12.19
CA ARG A 75 2.79 -14.78 11.99
C ARG A 75 2.18 -16.09 12.50
N SER A 76 1.35 -16.02 13.55
CA SER A 76 0.74 -17.19 14.18
C SER A 76 -0.49 -17.73 13.44
N ASN A 77 -1.01 -17.00 12.45
CA ASN A 77 -2.10 -17.49 11.63
C ASN A 77 -1.59 -18.37 10.50
N ASP A 78 -2.15 -19.57 10.39
CA ASP A 78 -1.96 -20.47 9.26
C ASP A 78 -2.88 -20.05 8.11
N VAL A 79 -2.33 -19.24 7.20
CA VAL A 79 -2.98 -18.78 5.97
C VAL A 79 -1.97 -18.87 4.83
N PRO A 80 -2.40 -19.06 3.58
CA PRO A 80 -1.50 -19.08 2.42
C PRO A 80 -0.61 -17.83 2.38
N ARG A 81 0.71 -18.02 2.19
CA ARG A 81 1.69 -16.92 2.23
C ARG A 81 2.43 -16.74 0.93
N GLU A 82 2.35 -15.54 0.39
CA GLU A 82 2.99 -15.15 -0.85
C GLU A 82 3.80 -13.87 -0.71
N SER A 83 4.77 -13.71 -1.60
CA SER A 83 5.59 -12.50 -1.75
C SER A 83 5.91 -12.30 -3.22
N ALA A 84 5.65 -11.11 -3.74
CA ALA A 84 6.00 -10.71 -5.09
C ALA A 84 7.36 -10.00 -5.09
N SER A 85 8.19 -10.30 -6.07
CA SER A 85 9.37 -9.48 -6.34
C SER A 85 8.96 -8.07 -6.80
N PRO A 86 9.82 -7.05 -6.61
CA PRO A 86 9.53 -5.71 -7.12
C PRO A 86 9.25 -5.68 -8.62
N GLU A 87 9.96 -6.50 -9.40
CA GLU A 87 9.78 -6.60 -10.85
C GLU A 87 8.41 -7.16 -11.23
N GLU A 88 8.03 -8.31 -10.65
CA GLU A 88 6.72 -8.93 -10.86
C GLU A 88 5.56 -7.96 -10.59
N LEU A 89 5.68 -7.15 -9.54
CA LEU A 89 4.66 -6.19 -9.16
C LEU A 89 4.62 -4.97 -10.11
N CYS A 90 5.78 -4.50 -10.59
CA CYS A 90 5.85 -3.45 -11.60
C CYS A 90 5.22 -3.90 -12.93
N GLU A 91 5.54 -5.11 -13.39
CA GLU A 91 4.94 -5.70 -14.60
C GLU A 91 3.40 -5.75 -14.48
N LEU A 92 2.89 -6.23 -13.34
CA LEU A 92 1.46 -6.29 -13.07
C LEU A 92 0.81 -4.90 -13.15
N VAL A 93 1.36 -3.92 -12.41
CA VAL A 93 0.84 -2.54 -12.40
C VAL A 93 0.80 -1.96 -13.81
N MET A 94 1.88 -2.13 -14.58
CA MET A 94 1.95 -1.60 -15.94
C MET A 94 0.95 -2.28 -16.89
N ASN A 95 0.70 -3.57 -16.70
CA ASN A 95 -0.31 -4.29 -17.49
C ASN A 95 -1.73 -3.81 -17.21
N PHE A 96 -2.08 -3.57 -15.94
CA PHE A 96 -3.38 -3.00 -15.58
C PHE A 96 -3.53 -1.56 -16.06
N TYR A 97 -2.46 -0.76 -15.94
CA TYR A 97 -2.45 0.64 -16.35
C TYR A 97 -2.62 0.80 -17.87
N ARG A 98 -1.84 0.07 -18.68
CA ARG A 98 -1.93 0.14 -20.15
C ARG A 98 -3.28 -0.31 -20.71
N ARG A 99 -4.02 -1.13 -19.96
CA ARG A 99 -5.38 -1.59 -20.30
C ARG A 99 -6.49 -0.69 -19.74
N ASN A 100 -6.12 0.44 -19.13
CA ASN A 100 -7.04 1.41 -18.51
C ASN A 100 -7.90 0.82 -17.37
N TYR A 101 -7.43 -0.24 -16.69
CA TYR A 101 -8.13 -0.77 -15.52
C TYR A 101 -7.89 0.07 -14.26
N ILE A 102 -6.73 0.73 -14.18
CA ILE A 102 -6.31 1.52 -13.03
C ILE A 102 -5.74 2.85 -13.49
N GLU A 103 -5.90 3.87 -12.65
CA GLU A 103 -5.21 5.16 -12.73
C GLU A 103 -4.01 5.23 -11.77
N GLY A 104 -3.88 4.25 -10.86
CA GLY A 104 -2.84 4.23 -9.85
C GLY A 104 -2.67 2.93 -9.08
N LEU A 105 -1.77 2.98 -8.10
CA LEU A 105 -1.36 1.89 -7.23
C LEU A 105 -1.56 2.30 -5.77
N PHE A 106 -2.21 1.44 -5.00
CA PHE A 106 -2.14 1.43 -3.53
C PHE A 106 -1.23 0.27 -3.12
N LEU A 107 0.00 0.59 -2.72
CA LEU A 107 1.01 -0.41 -2.35
C LEU A 107 1.20 -0.48 -0.84
N SER A 108 1.15 -1.70 -0.32
CA SER A 108 1.44 -1.98 1.08
C SER A 108 2.21 -3.30 1.21
N SER A 109 2.58 -3.69 2.43
CA SER A 109 3.19 -4.98 2.72
C SER A 109 3.00 -5.33 4.20
N ALA A 110 2.94 -6.63 4.49
CA ALA A 110 3.32 -7.13 5.79
C ALA A 110 4.83 -6.99 6.02
N VAL A 111 5.29 -7.13 7.27
CA VAL A 111 6.72 -7.00 7.62
C VAL A 111 7.40 -8.36 7.41
N GLU A 112 7.99 -8.60 6.24
CA GLU A 112 8.46 -9.95 5.84
C GLU A 112 9.71 -10.42 6.59
N ARG A 113 10.63 -9.52 6.93
CA ARG A 113 11.86 -9.85 7.69
C ARG A 113 12.14 -8.81 8.77
N SER A 114 12.22 -7.56 8.33
CA SER A 114 12.36 -6.39 9.18
C SER A 114 11.64 -5.20 8.54
N PRO A 115 11.36 -4.13 9.31
CA PRO A 115 10.81 -2.90 8.76
C PRO A 115 11.63 -2.33 7.59
N ASP A 116 12.95 -2.26 7.76
CA ASP A 116 13.86 -1.73 6.73
C ASP A 116 13.89 -2.60 5.48
N TYR A 117 14.07 -3.92 5.63
CA TYR A 117 14.07 -4.84 4.48
C TYR A 117 12.78 -4.73 3.66
N THR A 118 11.64 -4.62 4.35
CA THR A 118 10.34 -4.49 3.69
C THR A 118 10.22 -3.14 3.00
N MET A 119 10.64 -2.06 3.66
CA MET A 119 10.58 -0.70 3.11
C MET A 119 11.54 -0.50 1.94
N GLU A 120 12.71 -1.13 1.94
CA GLU A 120 13.65 -1.16 0.81
C GLU A 120 13.01 -1.76 -0.44
N ARG A 121 12.31 -2.89 -0.30
CA ARG A 121 11.63 -3.52 -1.44
C ARG A 121 10.45 -2.71 -1.94
N LEU A 122 9.68 -2.10 -1.03
CA LEU A 122 8.61 -1.16 -1.39
C LEU A 122 9.17 0.05 -2.16
N LEU A 123 10.30 0.59 -1.69
CA LEU A 123 10.99 1.66 -2.39
C LEU A 123 11.51 1.21 -3.76
N ASP A 124 12.03 -0.02 -3.89
CA ASP A 124 12.48 -0.56 -5.18
C ASP A 124 11.32 -0.58 -6.21
N VAL A 125 10.13 -1.04 -5.81
CA VAL A 125 8.92 -0.94 -6.67
C VAL A 125 8.68 0.50 -7.10
N VAL A 126 8.63 1.44 -6.16
CA VAL A 126 8.36 2.86 -6.46
C VAL A 126 9.40 3.43 -7.42
N MET A 127 10.69 3.14 -7.18
CA MET A 127 11.78 3.63 -8.00
C MET A 127 11.72 3.04 -9.40
N ARG A 128 11.48 1.73 -9.55
CA ARG A 128 11.29 1.07 -10.86
C ARG A 128 10.12 1.67 -11.61
N LEU A 129 8.95 1.82 -10.96
CA LEU A 129 7.78 2.44 -11.57
C LEU A 129 8.11 3.84 -12.11
N ARG A 130 8.72 4.70 -11.28
CA ARG A 130 9.00 6.09 -11.68
C ARG A 130 10.16 6.24 -12.67
N LYS A 131 11.21 5.41 -12.58
CA LYS A 131 12.47 5.62 -13.32
C LYS A 131 12.69 4.67 -14.49
N LEU A 132 12.24 3.43 -14.37
CA LEU A 132 12.42 2.41 -15.41
C LEU A 132 11.18 2.34 -16.30
N TYR A 133 10.00 2.25 -15.67
CA TYR A 133 8.72 2.08 -16.38
C TYR A 133 8.05 3.38 -16.79
N ASN A 134 8.58 4.53 -16.34
CA ASN A 134 7.99 5.87 -16.57
C ASN A 134 6.49 5.92 -16.23
N PHE A 135 6.10 5.27 -15.14
CA PHE A 135 4.75 5.27 -14.63
C PHE A 135 4.42 6.64 -14.03
N HIS A 136 3.43 7.32 -14.60
CA HIS A 136 2.94 8.63 -14.15
C HIS A 136 1.60 8.56 -13.41
N GLY A 137 1.04 7.36 -13.23
CA GLY A 137 -0.17 7.16 -12.44
C GLY A 137 0.04 7.45 -10.95
N TYR A 138 -1.07 7.51 -10.23
CA TYR A 138 -1.09 7.81 -8.80
C TYR A 138 -0.42 6.68 -7.99
N ILE A 139 0.39 7.01 -6.97
CA ILE A 139 0.93 6.04 -6.02
C ILE A 139 0.59 6.47 -4.59
N HIS A 140 -0.22 5.64 -3.93
CA HIS A 140 -0.38 5.64 -2.49
C HIS A 140 0.52 4.55 -1.91
N LEU A 141 1.51 4.93 -1.12
CA LEU A 141 2.38 3.99 -0.42
C LEU A 141 2.07 3.93 1.07
N LYS A 142 1.84 2.73 1.60
CA LYS A 142 1.78 2.52 3.04
C LYS A 142 3.21 2.34 3.59
N GLY A 143 3.70 3.32 4.34
CA GLY A 143 5.00 3.24 5.00
C GLY A 143 5.02 2.15 6.06
N ILE A 144 6.16 1.46 6.21
CA ILE A 144 6.33 0.42 7.23
C ILE A 144 6.75 1.08 8.56
N PRO A 145 5.94 0.94 9.63
CA PRO A 145 6.33 1.45 10.94
C PRO A 145 7.65 0.85 11.42
N GLY A 146 8.51 1.70 11.97
CA GLY A 146 9.85 1.29 12.42
C GLY A 146 10.90 1.18 11.31
N ALA A 147 10.56 1.47 10.05
CA ALA A 147 11.55 1.62 9.00
C ALA A 147 12.32 2.94 9.15
N SER A 148 13.52 2.99 8.59
CA SER A 148 14.42 4.12 8.69
C SER A 148 13.82 5.37 8.07
N LYS A 149 14.09 6.49 8.73
CA LYS A 149 13.70 7.85 8.28
C LYS A 149 14.20 8.13 6.87
N TYR A 150 15.38 7.61 6.51
CA TYR A 150 15.96 7.74 5.18
C TYR A 150 15.08 7.08 4.10
N LEU A 151 14.68 5.81 4.29
CA LEU A 151 13.89 5.07 3.31
C LEU A 151 12.51 5.70 3.10
N LEU A 152 11.86 6.09 4.20
CA LEU A 152 10.54 6.75 4.15
C LEU A 152 10.61 8.10 3.42
N ASN A 153 11.61 8.93 3.73
CA ASN A 153 11.80 10.22 3.06
C ASN A 153 12.16 10.06 1.58
N LYS A 154 12.95 9.04 1.23
CA LYS A 154 13.27 8.76 -0.16
C LYS A 154 12.02 8.35 -0.92
N ALA A 155 11.18 7.47 -0.37
CA ALA A 155 9.91 7.08 -0.99
C ALA A 155 8.94 8.28 -1.14
N ALA A 156 8.85 9.13 -0.12
CA ALA A 156 7.98 10.31 -0.10
C ALA A 156 8.23 11.33 -1.24
N LYS A 157 9.43 11.31 -1.84
CA LYS A 157 9.78 12.16 -3.00
C LYS A 157 9.24 11.62 -4.33
N TYR A 158 8.76 10.38 -4.37
CA TYR A 158 8.39 9.66 -5.59
C TYR A 158 6.94 9.16 -5.60
N VAL A 159 6.22 9.28 -4.48
CA VAL A 159 4.83 8.86 -4.35
C VAL A 159 3.94 10.06 -4.12
N ASP A 160 2.66 9.92 -4.46
CA ASP A 160 1.69 11.00 -4.35
C ASP A 160 1.20 11.15 -2.91
N ARG A 161 0.94 10.02 -2.25
CA ARG A 161 0.46 9.96 -0.86
C ARG A 161 1.19 8.88 -0.09
N MET A 162 1.42 9.15 1.19
CA MET A 162 1.82 8.12 2.15
C MET A 162 0.82 7.96 3.28
N SER A 163 0.59 6.72 3.71
CA SER A 163 -0.11 6.45 4.96
C SER A 163 0.68 5.55 5.90
N CYS A 164 0.34 5.65 7.18
CA CYS A 164 0.81 4.75 8.23
C CYS A 164 -0.43 4.37 9.06
N ASN A 165 -0.56 3.10 9.44
CA ASN A 165 -1.73 2.68 10.22
C ASN A 165 -1.53 2.93 11.70
N ILE A 166 -2.44 3.71 12.30
CA ILE A 166 -2.53 3.88 13.75
C ILE A 166 -3.74 3.09 14.24
N GLU A 167 -3.51 1.83 14.54
CA GLU A 167 -4.59 0.89 14.89
C GLU A 167 -5.15 1.13 16.30
N LEU A 168 -4.32 1.66 17.22
CA LEU A 168 -4.64 1.74 18.64
C LEU A 168 -4.12 3.05 19.26
N PRO A 169 -4.94 3.77 20.05
CA PRO A 169 -4.61 5.11 20.54
C PRO A 169 -3.63 5.10 21.74
N SER A 170 -3.63 4.01 22.53
CA SER A 170 -2.84 3.89 23.76
C SER A 170 -1.68 2.91 23.58
N GLU A 171 -0.53 3.20 24.22
CA GLU A 171 0.63 2.29 24.24
C GLU A 171 0.28 0.95 24.91
N LYS A 172 -0.55 0.99 25.96
CA LYS A 172 -1.00 -0.22 26.68
C LYS A 172 -1.79 -1.15 25.75
N SER A 173 -2.76 -0.62 25.01
CA SER A 173 -3.53 -1.39 24.03
C SER A 173 -2.64 -1.89 22.90
N LEU A 174 -1.71 -1.05 22.41
CA LEU A 174 -0.78 -1.42 21.36
C LEU A 174 0.12 -2.57 21.79
N LYS A 175 0.67 -2.55 23.00
CA LYS A 175 1.48 -3.65 23.53
C LYS A 175 0.69 -4.92 23.75
N LEU A 176 -0.56 -4.81 24.18
CA LEU A 176 -1.44 -5.97 24.35
C LEU A 176 -1.76 -6.66 23.02
N LEU A 177 -2.07 -5.88 21.99
CA LEU A 177 -2.59 -6.42 20.72
C LEU A 177 -1.53 -6.51 19.61
N ALA A 178 -0.40 -5.84 19.73
CA ALA A 178 0.68 -5.80 18.74
C ALA A 178 2.04 -5.61 19.44
N PRO A 179 2.53 -6.63 20.17
CA PRO A 179 3.66 -6.48 21.10
C PRO A 179 4.97 -6.00 20.43
N GLN A 180 5.15 -6.31 19.14
CA GLN A 180 6.31 -5.88 18.36
C GLN A 180 6.24 -4.41 17.90
N LYS A 181 5.09 -3.73 18.03
CA LYS A 181 4.93 -2.32 17.67
C LYS A 181 5.17 -1.42 18.90
N SER A 182 5.47 -0.15 18.64
CA SER A 182 5.52 0.92 19.65
C SER A 182 4.91 2.19 19.08
N LYS A 183 4.31 3.01 19.94
CA LYS A 183 3.72 4.30 19.52
C LYS A 183 4.77 5.23 18.95
N THR A 184 5.98 5.24 19.52
CA THR A 184 7.11 6.04 19.02
C THR A 184 7.45 5.69 17.57
N ALA A 185 7.56 4.39 17.25
CA ALA A 185 7.88 3.94 15.89
C ALA A 185 6.75 4.23 14.86
N LEU A 186 5.53 4.51 15.33
CA LEU A 186 4.38 4.88 14.50
C LEU A 186 4.30 6.40 14.28
N ILE A 187 4.45 7.18 15.35
CA ILE A 187 4.21 8.63 15.34
C ILE A 187 5.41 9.40 14.81
N GLU A 188 6.65 9.03 15.20
CA GLU A 188 7.83 9.79 14.79
C GLU A 188 7.98 9.90 13.27
N PRO A 189 7.80 8.83 12.47
CA PRO A 189 7.93 8.94 11.04
C PRO A 189 6.88 9.85 10.41
N MET A 190 5.66 9.85 10.94
CA MET A 190 4.60 10.74 10.47
C MET A 190 4.86 12.21 10.81
N GLY A 191 5.35 12.47 12.04
CA GLY A 191 5.75 13.82 12.45
C GLY A 191 6.87 14.37 11.57
N MET A 192 7.87 13.52 11.28
CA MET A 192 8.94 13.86 10.35
C MET A 192 8.43 14.11 8.92
N LEU A 193 7.57 13.24 8.38
CA LEU A 193 6.97 13.46 7.06
C LEU A 193 6.10 14.73 7.02
N ALA A 194 5.48 15.11 8.14
CA ALA A 194 4.69 16.33 8.25
C ALA A 194 5.59 17.55 8.14
N GLU A 195 6.71 17.54 8.88
CA GLU A 195 7.69 18.61 8.84
C GLU A 195 8.30 18.75 7.44
N ASN A 196 8.72 17.64 6.84
CA ASN A 196 9.29 17.65 5.50
C ASN A 196 8.29 18.12 4.44
N LEU A 197 7.00 17.79 4.60
CA LEU A 197 5.94 18.32 3.73
C LEU A 197 5.73 19.82 3.94
N ARG A 198 5.79 20.33 5.18
CA ARG A 198 5.74 21.77 5.46
C ARG A 198 6.91 22.49 4.82
N GLN A 199 8.13 21.98 4.99
CA GLN A 199 9.34 22.53 4.39
C GLN A 199 9.25 22.52 2.86
N ALA A 200 8.87 21.39 2.26
CA ALA A 200 8.71 21.29 0.80
C ALA A 200 7.69 22.29 0.25
N LYS A 201 6.59 22.54 0.97
CA LYS A 201 5.62 23.59 0.60
C LYS A 201 6.22 24.99 0.68
N ALA A 202 6.98 25.29 1.73
CA ALA A 202 7.68 26.57 1.88
C ALA A 202 8.70 26.80 0.75
N GLU A 203 9.41 25.75 0.35
CA GLU A 203 10.37 25.75 -0.76
C GLU A 203 9.71 25.65 -2.15
N ARG A 204 8.37 25.63 -2.23
CA ARG A 204 7.59 25.42 -3.47
C ARG A 204 7.95 24.13 -4.22
N ASN A 205 8.50 23.13 -3.53
CA ASN A 205 8.79 21.82 -4.07
C ASN A 205 7.52 20.96 -4.12
N LYS A 206 6.87 20.92 -5.29
CA LYS A 206 5.63 20.16 -5.52
C LYS A 206 5.82 18.64 -5.60
N LYS A 207 7.05 18.11 -5.54
CA LYS A 207 7.32 16.68 -5.74
C LYS A 207 7.22 15.84 -4.46
N PHE A 208 7.26 16.46 -3.29
CA PHE A 208 7.20 15.73 -2.01
C PHE A 208 5.74 15.57 -1.56
N LEU A 209 5.24 14.33 -1.58
CA LEU A 209 3.87 13.97 -1.18
C LEU A 209 2.81 15.01 -1.62
N PRO A 210 2.60 15.22 -2.93
CA PRO A 210 1.66 16.22 -3.44
C PRO A 210 0.23 16.02 -2.92
N ALA A 211 -0.19 14.77 -2.70
CA ALA A 211 -1.49 14.44 -2.12
C ALA A 211 -1.47 14.32 -0.57
N GLY A 212 -0.33 14.61 0.05
CA GLY A 212 -0.13 14.67 1.50
C GLY A 212 0.12 13.32 2.16
N GLN A 213 -0.04 13.30 3.48
CA GLN A 213 0.01 12.09 4.29
C GLN A 213 -1.28 11.89 5.07
N THR A 214 -1.55 10.65 5.45
CA THR A 214 -2.76 10.27 6.21
C THR A 214 -2.47 9.17 7.22
N THR A 215 -3.28 9.09 8.27
CA THR A 215 -3.45 7.87 9.05
C THR A 215 -4.57 7.04 8.44
N GLN A 216 -4.43 5.73 8.53
CA GLN A 216 -5.52 4.78 8.32
C GLN A 216 -5.70 3.91 9.55
#